data_AF-A0A2W6ZBU2-F1
#
_entry.id   AF-A0A2W6ZBU2-F1
#
_cell.length_a   1.000
_cell.length_b   1.000
_cell.length_c   1.000
_cell.angle_alpha   90.00
_cell.angle_beta   90.00
_cell.angle_gamma   90.00
#
_symmetry.space_group_name_H-M   'P 1'
#
loop_
_entity.id
_entity.type
_entity.pdbx_description
1 polymer ?
#
loop_
_entity_poly.entity_id
_entity_poly.type
_entity_poly.pdbx_seq_one_letter_code
_entity_poly.pdbx_strand_id
1 'polypeptide(L)' 'MPQPILDGPEFLVNTTSYKDGTKPSTTALPDGRFIITWTELSGVFPDATINIRAQVFNANGSKAGAEFLV' A
#
# COMPACT_ATOMS: atom_id res chain seq x y z
N MET A 1 11.41 -26.82 7.75
CA MET A 1 11.62 -25.43 7.29
C MET A 1 11.01 -24.51 8.34
N PRO A 2 11.74 -23.57 8.95
CA PRO A 2 11.14 -22.65 9.91
C PRO A 2 10.18 -21.70 9.15
N GLN A 3 8.98 -21.50 9.68
CA GLN A 3 8.09 -20.47 9.17
C GLN A 3 8.59 -19.09 9.63
N PRO A 4 8.59 -18.07 8.77
CA PRO A 4 8.94 -16.71 9.18
C PRO A 4 7.96 -16.27 10.26
N ILE A 5 8.51 -15.81 11.38
CA ILE A 5 7.73 -15.27 12.49
C ILE A 5 7.39 -13.83 12.11
N LEU A 6 6.12 -13.47 12.17
CA LEU A 6 5.68 -12.11 11.92
C LEU A 6 6.13 -11.23 13.10
N ASP A 7 7.15 -10.39 12.88
CA ASP A 7 7.65 -9.45 13.88
C ASP A 7 6.80 -8.17 13.90
N GLY A 8 5.55 -8.28 14.36
CA GLY A 8 4.68 -7.13 14.63
C GLY A 8 3.21 -7.34 14.26
N PRO A 9 2.32 -6.42 14.68
CA PRO A 9 0.92 -6.43 14.25
C PRO A 9 0.83 -6.09 12.76
N GLU A 10 -0.05 -6.80 12.04
CA GLU A 10 -0.45 -6.39 10.69
C GLU A 10 -1.16 -5.03 10.77
N PHE A 11 -0.89 -4.14 9.81
CA PHE A 11 -1.56 -2.85 9.72
C PHE A 11 -2.10 -2.60 8.32
N LEU A 12 -3.23 -1.89 8.27
CA LEU A 12 -3.94 -1.60 7.03
C LEU A 12 -3.21 -0.47 6.27
N VAL A 13 -2.76 -0.80 5.07
CA VAL A 13 -1.93 0.10 4.24
C VAL A 13 -2.77 1.16 3.51
N ASN A 14 -3.98 0.80 3.07
CA ASN A 14 -4.85 1.61 2.21
C ASN A 14 -6.17 2.01 2.92
N THR A 15 -6.86 3.03 2.41
CA THR A 15 -8.18 3.46 2.91
C THR A 15 -9.35 3.04 2.01
N THR A 16 -9.07 2.46 0.83
CA THR A 16 -10.08 2.16 -0.19
C THR A 16 -10.36 0.66 -0.34
N SER A 17 -11.63 0.30 -0.52
CA SER A 17 -12.07 -1.10 -0.67
C SER A 17 -11.36 -1.78 -1.84
N TYR A 18 -10.60 -2.84 -1.52
CA TYR A 18 -9.97 -3.69 -2.51
C TYR A 18 -11.05 -4.28 -3.42
N LYS A 19 -10.89 -4.14 -4.74
CA LYS A 19 -11.39 -5.17 -5.65
C LYS A 19 -10.29 -6.20 -5.81
N ASP A 20 -10.66 -7.47 -5.87
CA ASP A 20 -9.72 -8.57 -6.05
C ASP A 20 -8.75 -8.29 -7.22
N GLY A 21 -7.45 -8.50 -6.98
CA GLY A 21 -6.41 -8.42 -8.00
C GLY A 21 -5.39 -7.29 -7.86
N THR A 22 -5.55 -6.36 -6.92
CA THR A 22 -4.52 -5.35 -6.67
C THR A 22 -3.28 -6.02 -6.07
N LYS A 23 -2.13 -5.90 -6.74
CA LYS A 23 -0.83 -6.38 -6.24
C LYS A 23 -0.06 -5.18 -5.68
N PRO A 24 0.10 -5.05 -4.36
CA PRO A 24 0.88 -3.97 -3.81
C PRO A 24 2.37 -4.25 -4.04
N SER A 25 3.15 -3.18 -4.22
CA SER A 25 4.60 -3.23 -4.31
C SER A 25 5.20 -2.30 -3.27
N THR A 26 6.24 -2.78 -2.58
CA THR A 26 6.90 -2.08 -1.48
C THR A 26 8.34 -1.77 -1.84
N THR A 27 8.82 -0.58 -1.48
CA THR A 27 10.23 -0.19 -1.64
C THR A 27 10.72 0.51 -0.38
N ALA A 28 11.88 0.10 0.12
CA ALA A 28 12.57 0.78 1.21
C ALA A 28 13.25 2.05 0.69
N LEU A 29 13.14 3.14 1.45
CA LEU A 29 13.75 4.43 1.13
C LEU A 29 15.08 4.58 1.91
N PRO A 30 16.05 5.35 1.39
CA PRO A 30 17.37 5.51 2.03
C PRO A 30 17.34 6.12 3.43
N ASP A 31 16.26 6.81 3.79
CA ASP A 31 16.06 7.47 5.08
C ASP A 31 15.40 6.57 6.15
N GLY A 32 15.28 5.27 5.87
CA GLY A 32 14.69 4.28 6.78
C GLY A 32 13.16 4.20 6.71
N ARG A 33 12.53 5.00 5.85
CA ARG A 33 11.10 4.89 5.53
C ARG A 33 10.87 3.81 4.48
N PHE A 34 9.60 3.51 4.20
CA PHE A 34 9.22 2.69 3.06
C PHE A 34 8.00 3.27 2.37
N ILE A 35 7.88 3.02 1.08
CA ILE A 35 6.72 3.39 0.27
C ILE A 35 6.01 2.12 -0.18
N ILE A 36 4.68 2.11 -0.10
CA ILE A 36 3.84 1.08 -0.69
C ILE A 36 3.04 1.71 -1.82
N THR A 37 3.02 1.05 -2.96
CA THR A 37 2.25 1.42 -4.14
C THR A 37 1.24 0.33 -4.46
N TRP A 38 0.04 0.71 -4.90
CA TRP A 38 -1.00 -0.25 -5.25
C TRP A 38 -1.92 0.31 -6.34
N THR A 39 -2.51 -0.61 -7.09
CA THR A 39 -3.55 -0.31 -8.07
C THR A 39 -4.89 -0.04 -7.37
N GLU A 40 -5.45 1.14 -7.58
CA GLU A 40 -6.79 1.49 -7.16
C GLU A 40 -7.73 1.42 -8.38
N LEU A 41 -8.78 0.61 -8.29
CA LEU A 41 -9.87 0.67 -9.25
C LEU A 41 -10.97 1.59 -8.70
N SER A 42 -11.15 2.74 -9.34
CA SER A 42 -12.20 3.69 -9.00
C SER A 42 -13.40 3.53 -9.93
N GLY A 43 -14.61 3.55 -9.38
CA GLY A 43 -15.85 3.43 -10.16
C GLY A 43 -16.34 2.00 -10.39
N VAL A 44 -17.32 1.88 -11.28
CA VAL A 44 -18.01 0.62 -11.61
C VAL A 44 -17.96 0.43 -13.12
N PHE A 45 -17.81 -0.81 -13.56
CA PHE A 45 -17.80 -1.16 -14.99
C PHE A 45 -19.08 -0.66 -15.68
N PRO A 46 -19.01 -0.12 -16.92
CA PRO A 46 -17.82 -0.02 -17.77
C PRO A 46 -16.92 1.20 -17.48
N ASP A 47 -17.37 2.14 -16.67
CA ASP A 47 -16.68 3.42 -16.40
C ASP A 47 -15.61 3.33 -15.30
N ALA A 48 -15.09 2.13 -15.07
CA ALA A 48 -14.06 1.91 -14.05
C ALA A 48 -12.71 2.46 -14.53
N THR A 49 -12.05 3.23 -13.68
CA THR A 49 -10.72 3.79 -13.94
C THR A 49 -9.69 3.09 -13.07
N ILE A 50 -8.52 2.83 -13.65
CA ILE A 50 -7.37 2.27 -12.95
C ILE A 50 -6.40 3.41 -12.60
N ASN A 51 -6.13 3.57 -11.31
CA ASN A 51 -5.19 4.54 -10.75
C ASN A 51 -4.05 3.81 -10.03
N ILE A 52 -2.89 4.45 -9.92
CA ILE A 52 -1.82 4.00 -9.01
C ILE A 52 -1.76 4.94 -7.82
N ARG A 53 -1.94 4.38 -6.63
CA ARG A 53 -1.82 5.10 -5.36
C ARG A 53 -0.51 4.74 -4.69
N ALA A 54 -0.01 5.66 -3.88
CA ALA A 54 1.14 5.44 -3.04
C ALA A 54 0.93 5.99 -1.63
N GLN A 55 1.59 5.36 -0.67
CA GLN A 55 1.71 5.87 0.70
C GLN A 55 3.10 5.62 1.26
N VAL A 56 3.67 6.66 1.86
CA VAL A 56 4.94 6.56 2.58
C VAL A 56 4.66 6.29 4.06
N PHE A 57 5.47 5.41 4.65
CA PHE A 57 5.42 5.05 6.05
C PHE A 57 6.79 5.26 6.70
N ASN A 58 6.76 5.69 7.95
CA ASN A 58 7.94 5.70 8.82
C ASN A 58 8.35 4.26 9.15
N ALA A 59 9.59 4.08 9.61
CA ALA A 59 10.12 2.76 10.00
C ALA A 59 9.24 2.00 11.02
N ASN A 60 8.49 2.73 11.84
CA ASN A 60 7.56 2.19 12.83
C ASN A 60 6.15 1.87 12.28
N GLY A 61 5.93 1.97 10.97
CA GLY A 61 4.64 1.71 10.33
C GLY A 61 3.63 2.86 10.41
N SER A 62 3.98 4.00 11.02
CA SER A 62 3.11 5.18 10.99
C SER A 62 3.12 5.86 9.62
N LYS A 63 1.97 6.36 9.17
CA LYS A 63 1.81 7.08 7.91
C LYS A 63 2.68 8.36 7.91
N ALA A 64 3.54 8.51 6.91
CA ALA A 64 4.38 9.68 6.69
C ALA A 64 3.73 10.60 5.65
N GLY A 65 2.65 11.28 6.05
CA GLY A 65 1.83 12.12 5.17
C GLY A 65 0.59 11.41 4.64
N ALA A 66 -0.02 12.01 3.62
CA ALA A 66 -1.25 11.51 3.00
C ALA A 66 -0.96 10.64 1.77
N GLU A 67 -1.89 9.74 1.47
CA GLU A 67 -1.89 8.92 0.26
C GLU A 67 -1.98 9.84 -0.97
N PHE A 68 -1.27 9.51 -2.05
CA PHE A 68 -1.24 10.31 -3.26
C PHE A 68 -1.35 9.47 -4.53
N LEU A 69 -1.78 10.11 -5.61
CA LEU A 69 -1.78 9.53 -6.96
C LEU A 69 -0.38 9.66 -7.55
N VAL A 70 0.13 8.58 -8.16
CA VAL A 70 1.41 8.56 -8.88
C VAL A 70 1.24 9.06 -10.30
#